data_AF-A0A2T9J1M7-F1
#
_entry.id   AF-A0A2T9J1M7-F1
#
_cell.length_a   1.000
_cell.length_b   1.000
_cell.length_c   1.000
_cell.angle_alpha   90.00
_cell.angle_beta   90.00
_cell.angle_gamma   90.00
#
_symmetry.space_group_name_H-M   'P 1'
#
loop_
_entity.id
_entity.type
_entity.pdbx_description
1 polymer ?
#
loop_
_entity_poly.entity_id
_entity_poly.type
_entity_poly.pdbx_seq_one_letter_code
_entity_poly.pdbx_strand_id
1 'polypeptide(L)'
;MIFEKTLMTLAAAAAIAAAAAVSVFAAAFALYAVLAPVLTSAGAAAVVAAVAAVVVAVAGLIAANRAEAGRARHAPPPEVNGFAERIVDIVKDRPILSIGAALAAGVFALKNPTFTAAVAQAFMASRQPPKR
;
A
#
# COMPACT_ATOMS: atom_id res chain seq x y z
N MET A 1 -5.85 -18.81 39.43
CA MET A 1 -4.51 -18.59 38.83
C MET A 1 -4.52 -18.49 37.31
N ILE A 2 -5.17 -19.38 36.54
CA ILE A 2 -5.20 -19.25 35.06
C ILE A 2 -5.97 -18.01 34.58
N PHE A 3 -7.12 -17.69 35.19
CA PHE A 3 -7.95 -16.54 34.81
C PHE A 3 -7.26 -15.19 35.04
N GLU A 4 -6.49 -15.10 36.12
CA GLU A 4 -5.67 -13.93 36.48
C GLU A 4 -4.51 -13.76 35.51
N LYS A 5 -3.80 -14.84 35.16
CA LYS A 5 -2.75 -14.80 34.13
C LYS A 5 -3.28 -14.40 32.76
N THR A 6 -4.45 -14.90 32.36
CA THR A 6 -5.07 -14.53 31.07
C THR A 6 -5.57 -13.09 31.06
N LEU A 7 -6.11 -12.58 32.18
CA LEU A 7 -6.51 -11.18 32.30
C LEU A 7 -5.30 -10.25 32.29
N MET A 8 -4.22 -10.62 32.97
CA MET A 8 -3.01 -9.81 33.06
C MET A 8 -2.29 -9.73 31.71
N THR A 9 -2.25 -10.81 30.92
CA THR A 9 -1.71 -10.78 29.55
C THR A 9 -2.60 -10.00 28.59
N LEU A 10 -3.93 -10.12 28.71
CA LEU A 10 -4.85 -9.28 27.91
C LEU A 10 -4.70 -7.81 28.24
N ALA A 11 -4.62 -7.46 29.52
CA ALA A 11 -4.44 -6.08 29.98
C ALA A 11 -3.11 -5.50 29.48
N ALA A 12 -2.03 -6.27 29.52
CA ALA A 12 -0.75 -5.86 28.96
C ALA A 12 -0.84 -5.63 27.44
N ALA A 13 -1.49 -6.54 26.70
CA ALA A 13 -1.71 -6.38 25.26
C ALA A 13 -2.56 -5.14 24.94
N ALA A 14 -3.61 -4.89 25.72
CA ALA A 14 -4.47 -3.71 25.58
C ALA A 14 -3.70 -2.41 25.88
N ALA A 15 -2.86 -2.39 26.91
CA ALA A 15 -2.02 -1.24 27.24
C ALA A 15 -1.02 -0.91 26.13
N ILE A 16 -0.38 -1.93 25.54
CA ILE A 16 0.53 -1.76 24.40
C ILE A 16 -0.22 -1.24 23.18
N ALA A 17 -1.41 -1.78 22.88
CA ALA A 17 -2.23 -1.32 21.77
C ALA A 17 -2.67 0.15 21.95
N ALA A 18 -3.10 0.52 23.16
CA ALA A 18 -3.46 1.90 23.49
C ALA A 18 -2.27 2.85 23.37
N ALA A 19 -1.11 2.48 23.90
CA ALA A 19 0.12 3.27 23.79
C ALA A 19 0.55 3.47 22.33
N ALA A 20 0.45 2.41 21.52
CA ALA A 20 0.74 2.49 20.09
C ALA A 20 -0.23 3.45 19.39
N ALA A 21 -1.54 3.36 19.66
CA ALA A 21 -2.52 4.29 19.09
C ALA A 21 -2.19 5.75 19.42
N VAL A 22 -1.93 6.05 20.70
CA VAL A 22 -1.59 7.41 21.16
C VAL A 22 -0.29 7.91 20.51
N SER A 23 0.73 7.05 20.37
CA SER A 23 1.99 7.42 19.70
C SER A 23 1.80 7.78 18.23
N VAL A 24 0.89 7.10 17.52
CA VAL A 24 0.60 7.39 16.10
C VAL A 24 -0.06 8.77 15.96
N PHE A 25 -1.03 9.09 16.82
CA PHE A 25 -1.66 10.41 16.83
C PHE A 25 -0.65 11.50 17.20
N ALA A 26 0.18 11.28 18.23
CA ALA A 26 1.22 12.21 18.62
C ALA A 26 2.24 12.46 17.49
N ALA A 27 2.65 11.39 16.78
CA ALA A 27 3.53 11.50 15.62
C ALA A 27 2.89 12.29 14.47
N ALA A 28 1.60 12.09 14.19
CA ALA A 28 0.88 12.85 13.18
C ALA A 28 0.82 14.36 13.51
N PHE A 29 0.55 14.70 14.77
CA PHE A 29 0.57 16.10 15.24
C PHE A 29 1.98 16.70 15.20
N ALA A 30 3.01 15.95 15.60
CA ALA A 30 4.39 16.40 15.52
C ALA A 30 4.80 16.69 14.06
N LEU A 31 4.40 15.82 13.13
CA LEU A 31 4.64 16.02 11.71
C LEU A 31 3.94 17.28 11.18
N TYR A 32 2.68 17.50 11.57
CA TYR A 32 1.94 18.71 11.21
C TYR A 32 2.62 19.97 11.73
N ALA A 33 3.05 19.96 13.01
CA ALA A 33 3.70 21.11 13.65
C ALA A 33 5.04 21.48 12.98
N VAL A 34 5.81 20.48 12.54
CA VAL A 34 7.06 20.70 11.80
C VAL A 34 6.80 21.26 10.39
N LEU A 35 5.69 20.89 9.76
CA LEU A 35 5.35 21.36 8.42
C LEU A 35 4.61 22.70 8.39
N ALA A 36 3.91 23.05 9.47
CA ALA A 36 3.16 24.30 9.60
C ALA A 36 3.95 25.58 9.29
N PRO A 37 5.25 25.75 9.65
CA PRO A 37 5.99 26.96 9.31
C PRO A 37 6.37 27.07 7.83
N VAL A 38 6.33 25.99 7.05
CA VAL A 38 6.81 25.95 5.66
C VAL A 38 5.66 25.83 4.65
N LEU A 39 4.53 25.22 5.05
CA LEU A 39 3.37 25.00 4.19
C LEU A 39 2.14 25.76 4.68
N THR A 40 1.21 26.01 3.76
CA THR A 40 -0.15 26.41 4.14
C THR A 40 -0.81 25.31 4.98
N SER A 41 -1.78 25.68 5.81
CA SER A 41 -2.52 24.74 6.67
C SER A 41 -3.09 23.55 5.89
N ALA A 42 -3.58 23.80 4.68
CA ALA A 42 -4.07 22.77 3.76
C ALA A 42 -2.93 21.85 3.25
N GLY A 43 -1.77 22.41 2.92
CA GLY A 43 -0.60 21.66 2.47
C GLY A 43 -0.04 20.74 3.55
N ALA A 44 0.10 21.23 4.79
CA ALA A 44 0.56 20.43 5.92
C ALA A 44 -0.40 19.27 6.22
N ALA A 45 -1.72 19.51 6.19
CA ALA A 45 -2.72 18.47 6.38
C ALA A 45 -2.67 17.40 5.28
N ALA A 46 -2.45 17.79 4.02
CA ALA A 46 -2.31 16.86 2.90
C ALA A 46 -1.09 15.93 3.06
N VAL A 47 0.03 16.42 3.57
CA VAL A 47 1.21 15.58 3.83
C VAL A 47 0.95 14.59 4.95
N VAL A 48 0.35 15.03 6.06
CA VAL A 48 -0.02 14.14 7.16
C VAL A 48 -0.97 13.05 6.69
N ALA A 49 -1.98 13.41 5.88
CA ALA A 49 -2.91 12.45 5.29
C ALA A 49 -2.21 11.46 4.34
N ALA A 50 -1.28 11.93 3.51
CA ALA A 50 -0.50 11.07 2.63
C ALA A 50 0.38 10.07 3.40
N VAL A 51 1.05 10.53 4.47
CA VAL A 51 1.86 9.65 5.33
C VAL A 51 0.98 8.61 6.04
N ALA A 52 -0.16 9.02 6.59
CA ALA A 52 -1.11 8.10 7.21
C ALA A 52 -1.65 7.06 6.22
N ALA A 53 -1.99 7.50 5.00
CA ALA A 53 -2.45 6.61 3.93
C ALA A 53 -1.40 5.56 3.56
N VAL A 54 -0.12 5.94 3.48
CA VAL A 54 0.98 4.99 3.21
C VAL A 54 1.11 3.97 4.33
N VAL A 55 1.06 4.39 5.60
CA VAL A 55 1.14 3.47 6.76
C VAL A 55 -0.02 2.47 6.72
N VAL A 56 -1.25 2.95 6.49
CA VAL A 56 -2.44 2.08 6.39
C VAL A 56 -2.36 1.15 5.19
N ALA A 57 -1.89 1.63 4.03
CA ALA A 57 -1.72 0.81 2.84
C ALA A 57 -0.71 -0.32 3.06
N VAL A 58 0.45 -0.02 3.68
CA VAL A 58 1.46 -1.03 4.01
C VAL A 58 0.93 -2.03 5.03
N ALA A 59 0.29 -1.56 6.11
CA ALA A 59 -0.31 -2.44 7.10
C ALA A 59 -1.40 -3.34 6.49
N GLY A 60 -2.25 -2.78 5.63
CA GLY A 60 -3.28 -3.50 4.89
C GLY A 60 -2.70 -4.54 3.94
N LEU A 61 -1.62 -4.22 3.23
CA LEU A 61 -0.92 -5.15 2.34
C LEU A 61 -0.30 -6.32 3.12
N ILE A 62 0.35 -6.05 4.26
CA ILE A 62 0.90 -7.09 5.13
C ILE A 62 -0.22 -7.99 5.66
N ALA A 63 -1.34 -7.40 6.10
CA ALA A 63 -2.50 -8.15 6.59
C ALA A 63 -3.13 -9.01 5.49
N ALA A 64 -3.31 -8.45 4.28
CA ALA A 64 -3.83 -9.16 3.12
C ALA A 64 -2.93 -10.33 2.72
N ASN A 65 -1.61 -10.11 2.62
CA ASN A 65 -0.63 -11.14 2.29
C ASN A 65 -0.62 -12.28 3.33
N ARG A 66 -0.76 -11.96 4.63
CA ARG A 66 -0.87 -12.99 5.69
C ARG A 66 -2.18 -13.78 5.59
N ALA A 67 -3.29 -13.12 5.26
CA ALA A 67 -4.57 -13.79 5.06
C ALA A 67 -4.54 -14.73 3.84
N GLU A 68 -3.93 -14.30 2.74
CA GLU A 68 -3.74 -15.11 1.53
C GLU A 68 -2.80 -16.30 1.77
N ALA A 69 -1.69 -16.10 2.49
CA ALA A 69 -0.79 -17.20 2.88
C ALA A 69 -1.49 -18.27 3.74
N GLY A 70 -2.45 -17.86 4.58
CA GLY A 70 -3.31 -18.79 5.32
C GLY A 70 -4.26 -19.58 4.42
N ARG A 71 -4.81 -18.93 3.38
CA ARG A 71 -5.73 -19.53 2.41
C ARG A 71 -5.02 -20.46 1.41
N ALA A 72 -3.79 -20.13 1.01
CA ALA A 72 -2.98 -20.88 0.05
C ALA A 72 -2.57 -22.28 0.56
N ARG A 73 -2.57 -22.51 1.89
CA ARG A 73 -2.35 -23.86 2.45
C ARG A 73 -3.46 -24.86 2.12
N HIS A 74 -4.61 -24.41 1.61
CA HIS A 74 -5.79 -25.24 1.32
C HIS A 74 -6.17 -25.28 -0.17
N ALA A 75 -5.37 -24.69 -1.07
CA ALA A 75 -5.62 -24.69 -2.50
C ALA A 75 -4.53 -25.51 -3.24
N PRO A 76 -4.88 -26.35 -4.23
CA PRO A 76 -3.88 -26.97 -5.10
C PRO A 76 -3.07 -25.89 -5.83
N PRO A 77 -1.78 -26.10 -6.10
CA PRO A 77 -0.96 -25.11 -6.79
C PRO A 77 -1.55 -24.86 -8.18
N PRO A 78 -1.82 -23.60 -8.56
CA PRO A 78 -2.16 -23.29 -9.94
C PRO A 78 -0.87 -23.46 -10.77
N GLU A 79 -0.90 -24.36 -11.75
CA GLU A 79 0.10 -24.37 -12.80
C GLU A 79 -0.10 -23.11 -13.65
N VAL A 80 0.74 -22.09 -13.46
CA VAL A 80 0.66 -20.86 -14.24
C VAL A 80 1.92 -20.69 -15.05
N ASN A 81 1.83 -21.12 -16.31
CA ASN A 81 2.73 -20.71 -17.36
C ASN A 81 2.42 -19.23 -17.70
N GLY A 82 3.37 -18.33 -17.44
CA GLY A 82 3.36 -16.96 -17.95
C GLY A 82 3.02 -15.86 -16.93
N PHE A 83 3.87 -14.82 -16.90
CA PHE A 83 3.62 -13.58 -16.13
C PHE A 83 2.35 -12.84 -16.58
N ALA A 84 1.98 -12.96 -17.86
CA ALA A 84 0.81 -12.30 -18.44
C ALA A 84 -0.51 -12.86 -17.87
N GLU A 85 -0.69 -14.18 -17.87
CA GLU A 85 -1.82 -14.86 -17.24
C GLU A 85 -1.96 -14.48 -15.76
N ARG A 86 -0.83 -14.41 -15.03
CA ARG A 86 -0.85 -14.03 -13.61
C ARG A 86 -1.31 -12.59 -13.38
N ILE A 87 -0.95 -11.65 -14.27
CA ILE A 87 -1.44 -10.27 -14.20
C ILE A 87 -2.95 -10.24 -14.48
N VAL A 88 -3.43 -11.01 -15.45
CA VAL A 88 -4.86 -11.11 -15.79
C VAL A 88 -5.67 -11.67 -14.62
N ASP A 89 -5.18 -12.71 -13.96
CA ASP A 89 -5.84 -13.31 -12.80
C ASP A 89 -5.88 -12.35 -11.61
N ILE A 90 -4.79 -11.62 -11.33
CA ILE A 90 -4.76 -10.59 -10.28
C ILE A 90 -5.79 -9.48 -10.55
N VAL A 91 -5.92 -9.05 -11.80
CA VAL A 91 -6.90 -8.02 -12.19
C VAL A 91 -8.33 -8.53 -12.03
N LYS A 92 -8.59 -9.79 -12.37
CA LYS A 92 -9.89 -10.44 -12.21
C LYS A 92 -10.28 -10.63 -10.74
N ASP A 93 -9.33 -11.07 -9.91
CA ASP A 93 -9.59 -11.35 -8.50
C ASP A 93 -9.77 -10.07 -7.68
N ARG A 94 -8.99 -9.01 -7.97
CA ARG A 94 -9.04 -7.76 -7.20
C ARG A 94 -9.08 -6.51 -8.10
N PRO A 95 -10.19 -6.26 -8.80
CA PRO A 95 -10.30 -5.15 -9.76
C PRO A 95 -10.19 -3.77 -9.10
N ILE A 96 -10.79 -3.58 -7.92
CA ILE A 96 -10.77 -2.27 -7.22
C ILE A 96 -9.34 -1.90 -6.78
N LEU A 97 -8.58 -2.85 -6.25
CA LEU A 97 -7.18 -2.63 -5.86
C LEU A 97 -6.28 -2.41 -7.08
N SER A 98 -6.55 -3.12 -8.18
CA SER A 98 -5.83 -2.95 -9.45
C SER A 98 -6.04 -1.56 -10.04
N ILE A 99 -7.27 -1.02 -9.99
CA ILE A 99 -7.58 0.34 -10.42
C ILE A 99 -6.84 1.37 -9.55
N GLY A 100 -6.86 1.20 -8.23
CA GLY A 100 -6.15 2.09 -7.30
C GLY A 100 -4.64 2.10 -7.54
N ALA A 101 -4.03 0.92 -7.74
CA ALA A 101 -2.62 0.79 -8.05
C ALA A 101 -2.25 1.38 -9.42
N ALA A 102 -3.08 1.15 -10.44
CA ALA A 102 -2.88 1.71 -11.78
C ALA A 102 -2.97 3.25 -11.78
N LEU A 103 -3.93 3.82 -11.06
CA LEU A 103 -4.06 5.27 -10.92
C LEU A 103 -2.86 5.86 -10.17
N ALA A 104 -2.43 5.24 -9.07
CA ALA A 104 -1.26 5.69 -8.32
C ALA A 104 0.02 5.65 -9.17
N ALA A 105 0.23 4.55 -9.91
CA ALA A 105 1.35 4.41 -10.84
C ALA A 105 1.29 5.43 -11.98
N GLY A 106 0.10 5.69 -12.53
CA GLY A 106 -0.14 6.70 -13.56
C GLY A 106 0.20 8.11 -13.08
N VAL A 107 -0.27 8.51 -11.90
CA VAL A 107 0.04 9.82 -11.31
C VAL A 107 1.54 9.95 -11.00
N PHE A 108 2.17 8.89 -10.51
CA PHE A 108 3.61 8.86 -10.24
C PHE A 108 4.45 8.94 -11.52
N ALA A 109 4.03 8.27 -12.59
CA ALA A 109 4.66 8.37 -13.90
C ALA A 109 4.58 9.81 -14.44
N LEU A 110 3.40 10.44 -14.39
CA LEU A 110 3.19 11.82 -14.85
C LEU A 110 4.04 12.85 -14.10
N LYS A 111 4.34 12.61 -12.83
CA LYS A 111 5.21 13.48 -12.03
C LYS A 111 6.70 13.35 -12.34
N ASN A 112 7.12 12.29 -13.01
CA ASN A 112 8.52 12.04 -13.31
C ASN A 112 8.77 12.06 -14.83
N PRO A 113 9.40 13.13 -15.37
CA PRO A 113 9.57 13.30 -16.81
C PRO A 113 10.39 12.18 -17.47
N THR A 114 11.28 11.55 -16.72
CA THR A 114 12.06 10.38 -17.16
C THR A 114 11.21 9.13 -17.36
N PHE A 115 10.23 8.87 -16.51
CA PHE A 115 9.32 7.74 -16.66
C PHE A 115 8.28 7.99 -17.74
N THR A 116 7.77 9.22 -17.87
CA THR A 116 6.89 9.61 -18.99
C THR A 116 7.58 9.41 -20.34
N ALA A 117 8.87 9.76 -20.44
CA ALA A 117 9.65 9.52 -21.66
C ALA A 117 9.84 8.02 -21.94
N ALA A 118 10.12 7.20 -20.94
CA ALA A 118 10.24 5.75 -21.10
C ALA A 118 8.91 5.10 -21.54
N VAL A 119 7.79 5.56 -20.97
CA VAL A 119 6.45 5.10 -21.35
C VAL A 119 6.09 5.57 -22.77
N ALA A 120 6.33 6.84 -23.09
CA ALA A 120 6.13 7.37 -24.44
C ALA A 120 7.00 6.63 -25.47
N GLN A 121 8.26 6.34 -25.15
CA GLN A 121 9.15 5.56 -26.00
C GLN A 121 8.66 4.11 -26.16
N ALA A 122 8.17 3.46 -25.09
CA ALA A 122 7.60 2.12 -25.19
C ALA A 122 6.33 2.09 -26.06
N PHE A 123 5.48 3.11 -25.98
CA PHE A 123 4.29 3.27 -26.82
C PHE A 123 4.61 3.69 -28.27
N MET A 124 5.72 4.38 -28.50
CA MET A 124 6.19 4.72 -29.85
C MET A 124 6.96 3.56 -30.50
N ALA A 125 7.74 2.81 -29.72
CA ALA A 125 8.47 1.62 -30.17
C ALA A 125 7.51 0.48 -30.54
N SER A 126 6.39 0.34 -29.84
CA SER A 126 5.33 -0.62 -30.21
C SER A 126 4.57 -0.25 -31.49
N ARG A 127 4.78 0.94 -32.05
CA ARG A 127 4.25 1.37 -33.36
C ARG A 127 5.22 1.17 -34.53
N GLN A 128 6.42 0.66 -34.30
CA GLN A 128 7.37 0.43 -35.40
C GLN A 128 7.09 -0.92 -36.05
N PRO A 129 6.61 -0.98 -37.32
CA PRO A 129 6.35 -2.24 -37.99
C PRO A 129 7.66 -3.03 -38.14
N PRO A 130 7.61 -4.37 -38.11
CA PRO A 130 8.78 -5.21 -38.26
C PRO A 130 9.49 -4.85 -39.57
N LYS A 131 10.76 -4.48 -39.48
CA LYS A 131 11.58 -4.20 -40.66
C LYS A 131 12.05 -5.56 -41.23
N ARG A 132 11.21 -6.08 -42.12
CA ARG A 132 11.35 -7.29 -42.97
C ARG A 132 11.26 -8.64 -42.27
#